data_AF-A0A538GVT6-F1
#
_entry.id   AF-A0A538GVT6-F1
#
_cell.length_a   1.000
_cell.length_b   1.000
_cell.length_c   1.000
_cell.angle_alpha   90.00
_cell.angle_beta   90.00
_cell.angle_gamma   90.00
#
_symmetry.space_group_name_H-M   'P 1'
#
loop_
_entity.id
_entity.type
_entity.pdbx_description
1 polymer ?
#
loop_
_entity_poly.entity_id
_entity_poly.type
_entity_poly.pdbx_seq_one_letter_code
_entity_poly.pdbx_strand_id
1 'polypeptide(L)' 'MAKTKRMIRQAFESQIAGEGFSFVEVLTMCPTGWFIPTAEGPGYMDDTLGQVHTMGELKVRGA' A
#
# COMPACT_ATOMS: atom_id res chain seq x y z
N MET A 1 -3.41 -2.62 -9.49
CA MET A 1 -2.43 -1.62 -9.98
C MET A 1 -2.95 -0.17 -10.02
N ALA A 2 -4.16 0.10 -10.53
CA ALA A 2 -4.67 1.48 -10.67
C ALA A 2 -4.75 2.30 -9.36
N LYS A 3 -5.13 1.65 -8.24
CA LYS A 3 -5.30 2.32 -6.92
C LYS A 3 -3.95 2.78 -6.34
N THR A 4 -2.96 1.89 -6.24
CA THR A 4 -1.61 2.21 -5.72
C THR A 4 -0.93 3.32 -6.52
N LYS A 5 -0.97 3.25 -7.87
CA LYS A 5 -0.39 4.28 -8.73
C LYS A 5 -1.02 5.66 -8.48
N ARG A 6 -2.35 5.71 -8.31
CA ARG A 6 -3.07 6.95 -8.00
C ARG A 6 -2.65 7.52 -6.65
N MET A 7 -2.55 6.67 -5.62
CA MET A 7 -2.15 7.09 -4.26
C MET A 7 -0.73 7.65 -4.23
N ILE A 8 0.23 7.01 -4.90
CA ILE A 8 1.60 7.51 -5.02
C ILE A 8 1.61 8.89 -5.70
N ARG A 9 0.85 9.05 -6.80
CA ARG A 9 0.74 10.33 -7.49
C ARG A 9 0.18 11.43 -6.59
N GLN A 10 -0.91 11.15 -5.87
CA GLN A 10 -1.54 12.12 -4.97
C GLN A 10 -0.62 12.52 -3.81
N ALA A 11 0.16 11.58 -3.26
CA ALA A 11 1.13 11.89 -2.21
C ALA A 11 2.17 12.92 -2.69
N PHE A 12 2.74 12.72 -3.89
CA PHE A 12 3.66 13.69 -4.48
C PHE A 12 2.99 15.04 -4.77
N GLU A 13 1.80 15.02 -5.38
CA GLU A 13 1.06 16.26 -5.67
C GLU A 13 0.75 17.07 -4.40
N SER A 14 0.43 16.41 -3.29
CA SER A 14 0.14 17.08 -2.00
C SER A 14 1.40 17.73 -1.41
N GLN A 15 2.54 17.03 -1.46
CA GLN A 15 3.81 17.59 -1.00
C GLN A 15 4.28 18.77 -1.85
N ILE A 16 4.15 18.67 -3.18
CA ILE A 16 4.50 19.77 -4.11
C ILE A 16 3.61 20.99 -3.88
N ALA A 17 2.33 20.78 -3.57
CA ALA A 17 1.38 21.84 -3.24
C ALA A 17 1.59 22.47 -1.85
N GLY A 18 2.52 21.95 -1.04
CA GLY A 18 2.79 22.46 0.31
C GLY A 18 1.73 22.08 1.35
N GLU A 19 0.91 21.05 1.08
CA GLU A 19 -0.20 20.62 1.94
C GLU A 19 0.28 19.78 3.15
N GLY A 20 1.59 19.61 3.28
CA GLY A 20 2.25 18.89 4.37
C GLY A 20 2.91 17.60 3.92
N PHE A 21 3.18 16.73 4.89
CA PHE A 21 3.83 15.44 4.65
C PHE A 21 2.83 14.40 4.15
N SER A 22 3.24 13.61 3.15
CA SER A 22 2.47 12.46 2.66
C SER A 22 3.25 11.18 2.92
N PHE A 23 2.54 10.11 3.30
CA PHE A 23 3.11 8.80 3.56
C PHE A 23 2.34 7.73 2.79
N VAL A 24 3.06 6.83 2.13
CA VAL A 24 2.47 5.72 1.37
C VAL A 24 3.20 4.44 1.77
N GLU A 25 2.47 3.51 2.36
CA GLU A 25 2.92 2.14 2.61
C GLU A 25 2.42 1.22 1.49
N VAL A 26 3.30 0.37 0.93
CA VAL A 26 2.95 -0.58 -0.13
C VAL A 26 3.30 -1.98 0.32
N LEU A 27 2.29 -2.82 0.50
CA LEU A 27 2.49 -4.24 0.74
C LEU A 27 2.92 -4.93 -0.56
N THR A 28 4.04 -5.65 -0.49
CA THR A 28 4.57 -6.42 -1.61
C THR A 28 4.92 -7.82 -1.14
N MET A 29 4.60 -8.83 -1.95
CA MET A 29 4.93 -10.21 -1.66
C MET A 29 6.32 -10.56 -2.22
N CYS A 30 7.18 -11.11 -1.37
CA CYS A 30 8.43 -11.76 -1.76
C CYS A 30 8.45 -13.13 -1.06
N PRO A 31 7.87 -14.19 -1.68
CA PRO A 31 7.55 -15.44 -1.00
C PRO A 31 8.79 -16.28 -0.61
N THR A 32 10.00 -15.80 -0.90
CA THR A 32 11.28 -16.48 -0.64
C THR A 32 11.43 -16.98 0.80
N GLY A 33 10.83 -16.31 1.78
CA GLY A 33 10.90 -16.69 3.20
C GLY A 33 9.63 -17.33 3.78
N TRP A 34 8.56 -17.51 2.98
CA TRP A 34 7.25 -17.91 3.50
C TRP A 34 6.98 -19.41 3.39
N PHE A 35 7.87 -20.17 2.74
CA PHE A 35 7.74 -21.62 2.53
C PHE A 35 6.41 -22.04 1.88
N ILE A 36 5.82 -21.16 1.07
CA ILE A 36 4.60 -21.41 0.29
C ILE A 36 4.90 -21.41 -1.21
N PRO A 37 4.08 -22.10 -2.02
CA PRO A 37 4.14 -21.96 -3.48
C PRO A 37 3.96 -20.50 -3.90
N THR A 38 4.76 -20.04 -4.88
CA THR A 38 4.70 -18.66 -5.38
C THR A 38 3.29 -18.24 -5.82
N ALA A 39 2.51 -19.18 -6.35
CA ALA A 39 1.13 -18.93 -6.80
C ALA A 39 0.18 -18.60 -5.63
N GLU A 40 0.48 -19.04 -4.41
CA GLU A 40 -0.32 -18.81 -3.20
C GLU A 40 0.09 -17.53 -2.46
N GLY A 41 1.21 -16.92 -2.86
CA GLY A 41 1.75 -15.67 -2.30
C GLY A 41 0.72 -14.55 -2.10
N PRO A 42 -0.15 -14.24 -3.08
CA PRO A 42 -1.13 -13.18 -2.92
C PRO A 42 -2.14 -13.46 -1.79
N GLY A 43 -2.68 -14.68 -1.72
CA GLY A 43 -3.66 -15.06 -0.71
C GLY A 43 -3.04 -15.07 0.70
N TYR A 44 -1.85 -15.63 0.84
CA TYR A 44 -1.13 -15.62 2.11
C TYR A 44 -0.85 -14.19 2.60
N MET A 45 -0.48 -13.28 1.70
CA MET A 45 -0.26 -11.87 2.05
C MET A 45 -1.54 -11.20 2.57
N ASP A 46 -2.69 -11.46 1.93
CA ASP A 46 -3.98 -10.92 2.38
C ASP A 46 -4.40 -11.50 3.75
N ASP A 47 -4.20 -12.80 3.97
CA ASP A 47 -4.60 -13.47 5.21
C ASP A 47 -3.70 -13.13 6.41
N THR A 48 -2.40 -12.88 6.17
CA THR A 48 -1.44 -12.64 7.26
C THR A 48 -1.14 -11.17 7.49
N LEU A 49 -0.87 -10.41 6.42
CA LEU A 49 -0.50 -8.99 6.50
C LEU A 49 -1.74 -8.09 6.28
N GLY A 50 -2.66 -8.48 5.41
CA GLY A 50 -3.86 -7.70 5.12
C GLY A 50 -4.78 -7.48 6.35
N GLN A 51 -4.71 -8.35 7.36
CA GLN A 51 -5.49 -8.20 8.59
C GLN A 51 -4.94 -7.13 9.55
N VAL A 52 -3.63 -6.88 9.53
CA VAL A 52 -2.98 -5.92 10.44
C VAL A 52 -2.73 -4.57 9.77
N HIS A 53 -2.59 -4.54 8.45
CA HIS A 53 -2.37 -3.31 7.68
C HIS A 53 -3.70 -2.75 7.17
N THR A 54 -3.94 -1.46 7.43
CA THR A 54 -5.14 -0.78 6.92
C THR A 54 -4.98 -0.47 5.43
N MET A 55 -5.82 -1.08 4.60
CA MET A 55 -5.84 -0.82 3.16
C MET A 55 -6.68 0.43 2.84
N GLY A 56 -6.10 1.41 2.17
CA GLY A 56 -6.82 2.63 1.79
C GLY A 56 -6.05 3.91 2.15
N GLU A 57 -6.80 4.95 2.47
CA GLU A 57 -6.27 6.25 2.90
C GLU A 57 -6.66 6.46 4.36
N LEU A 58 -5.66 6.61 5.24
CA LEU A 58 -5.90 6.97 6.65
C LEU A 58 -6.31 8.44 6.80
N LYS A 59 -5.75 9.31 5.97
CA LYS A 59 -6.10 10.73 5.87
C LYS A 59 -6.25 11.10 4.40
N VAL A 60 -7.44 11.57 4.04
CA VAL A 60 -7.74 11.98 2.68
C VAL A 60 -7.28 13.42 2.47
N ARG A 61 -6.64 13.69 1.33
CA ARG A 61 -6.26 15.04 0.92
C ARG A 61 -7.50 15.94 0.85
N GLY A 62 -7.49 17.05 1.59
CA GLY A 62 -8.59 18.02 1.62
C GLY A 62 -9.76 17.68 2.55
N ALA A 63 -9.64 16.63 3.36
CA ALA A 63 -10.55 16.33 4.48
C ALA A 63 -10.01 16.84 5.82
#